data_AF-A0A516V7W8-F1
#
_entry.id   AF-A0A516V7W8-F1
#
_cell.length_a   1.000
_cell.length_b   1.000
_cell.length_c   1.000
_cell.angle_alpha   90.00
_cell.angle_beta   90.00
_cell.angle_gamma   90.00
#
_symmetry.space_group_name_H-M   'P 1'
#
loop_
_entity.id
_entity.type
_entity.pdbx_description
1 polymer ?
#
loop_
_entity_poly.entity_id
_entity_poly.type
_entity_poly.pdbx_seq_one_letter_code
_entity_poly.pdbx_strand_id
1 'polypeptide(L)'
;MNPIIRTTLGAIYLAATIVLAICGISLWRTHCEGFGCTGVGIAWLAWCVIYAVVFGFGCFSYIKQSGPLKKTMLVVLVLQGLGAVSLAAYWAYRSAA
;
A
#
# COMPACT_ATOMS: atom_id res chain seq x y z
N MET A 1 -21.79 -5.36 -14.03
CA MET A 1 -21.31 -5.49 -12.63
C MET A 1 -22.25 -4.73 -11.73
N ASN A 2 -22.83 -5.38 -10.71
CA ASN A 2 -23.83 -4.75 -9.85
C ASN A 2 -23.22 -3.54 -9.12
N PRO A 3 -24.00 -2.46 -8.90
CA PRO A 3 -23.53 -1.27 -8.20
C PRO A 3 -23.04 -1.58 -6.78
N ILE A 4 -23.67 -2.54 -6.11
CA ILE A 4 -23.27 -3.01 -4.76
C ILE A 4 -21.85 -3.58 -4.77
N ILE A 5 -21.55 -4.46 -5.74
CA ILE A 5 -20.22 -5.09 -5.89
C ILE A 5 -19.14 -4.02 -6.06
N ARG A 6 -19.42 -3.00 -6.88
CA ARG A 6 -18.52 -1.88 -7.15
C ARG A 6 -18.17 -1.07 -5.89
N THR A 7 -19.14 -0.80 -5.03
CA THR A 7 -18.92 -0.09 -3.77
C THR A 7 -18.18 -0.94 -2.76
N THR A 8 -18.52 -2.24 -2.65
CA THR A 8 -17.83 -3.18 -1.76
C THR A 8 -16.35 -3.33 -2.14
N LEU A 9 -16.01 -3.44 -3.43
CA LEU A 9 -14.63 -3.46 -3.90
C LEU A 9 -13.85 -2.20 -3.48
N GLY A 10 -14.46 -1.02 -3.63
CA GLY A 10 -13.86 0.24 -3.19
C GLY A 10 -13.64 0.30 -1.68
N ALA A 11 -14.61 -0.16 -0.89
CA ALA A 11 -14.50 -0.21 0.57
C ALA A 11 -13.40 -1.18 1.03
N ILE A 12 -13.31 -2.37 0.42
CA ILE A 12 -12.24 -3.34 0.70
C ILE A 12 -10.87 -2.75 0.38
N TYR A 13 -10.73 -2.07 -0.75
CA TYR A 13 -9.46 -1.41 -1.13
C TYR A 13 -9.05 -0.32 -0.11
N LEU A 14 -9.99 0.51 0.31
CA LEU A 14 -9.74 1.55 1.32
C LEU A 14 -9.31 0.93 2.66
N ALA A 15 -10.04 -0.07 3.14
CA ALA A 15 -9.71 -0.78 4.37
C ALA A 15 -8.33 -1.45 4.29
N ALA A 16 -8.05 -2.16 3.19
CA ALA A 16 -6.76 -2.80 2.96
C ALA A 16 -5.61 -1.77 2.96
N THR A 17 -5.82 -0.61 2.34
CA THR A 17 -4.82 0.47 2.30
C THR A 17 -4.51 1.02 3.70
N ILE A 18 -5.54 1.19 4.54
CA ILE A 18 -5.36 1.64 5.93
C ILE A 18 -4.58 0.60 6.74
N VAL A 19 -4.92 -0.69 6.61
CA VAL A 19 -4.22 -1.79 7.29
C VAL A 19 -2.75 -1.83 6.86
N LEU A 20 -2.47 -1.71 5.56
CA LEU A 20 -1.11 -1.64 5.03
C LEU A 20 -0.32 -0.47 5.62
N ALA A 21 -0.93 0.72 5.73
CA ALA A 21 -0.29 1.89 6.32
C ALA A 21 0.07 1.64 7.80
N ILE A 22 -0.85 1.07 8.58
CA ILE A 22 -0.62 0.72 9.98
C ILE A 22 0.51 -0.31 10.11
N CYS A 23 0.48 -1.38 9.32
CA CYS A 23 1.53 -2.39 9.30
C CYS A 23 2.89 -1.78 8.95
N GLY A 24 2.95 -0.88 7.96
CA GLY A 24 4.19 -0.22 7.55
C GLY A 24 4.76 0.67 8.66
N ILE A 25 3.92 1.43 9.35
CA ILE A 25 4.32 2.24 10.51
C ILE A 25 4.84 1.35 11.64
N SER A 26 4.16 0.25 11.94
CA SER A 26 4.60 -0.70 12.97
C SER A 26 5.94 -1.34 12.63
N LEU A 27 6.14 -1.77 11.38
CA LEU A 27 7.44 -2.27 10.89
C LEU A 27 8.53 -1.18 10.94
N TRP A 28 8.18 0.08 10.74
CA TRP A 28 9.17 1.16 10.84
C TRP A 28 9.65 1.35 12.29
N ARG A 29 8.77 1.12 13.27
CA ARG A 29 9.08 1.28 14.70
C ARG A 29 9.82 0.08 15.30
N THR A 30 9.87 -1.06 14.61
CA THR A 30 10.67 -2.21 15.08
C THR A 30 12.15 -1.91 14.91
N HIS A 31 12.86 -1.75 16.03
CA HIS A 31 14.31 -1.61 16.06
C HIS A 31 14.99 -2.99 16.09
N CYS A 32 16.13 -3.11 15.42
CA CYS A 32 16.85 -4.39 15.33
C CYS A 32 17.57 -4.73 16.64
N GLU A 33 17.06 -5.73 17.36
CA GLU A 33 17.80 -6.41 18.43
C GLU A 33 18.19 -7.82 17.93
N GLY A 34 19.45 -8.01 17.50
CA GLY A 34 20.01 -9.33 17.12
C GLY A 34 19.51 -9.94 15.79
N PHE A 35 19.25 -11.26 15.77
CA PHE A 35 18.74 -12.03 14.60
C PHE A 35 17.42 -11.48 14.02
N GLY A 36 16.74 -10.56 14.71
CA GLY A 36 15.54 -9.87 14.21
C GLY A 36 15.80 -8.97 13.01
N CYS A 37 17.03 -8.58 12.72
CA CYS A 37 17.33 -7.63 11.64
C CYS A 37 17.10 -8.23 10.23
N THR A 38 17.41 -9.51 10.04
CA THR A 38 17.03 -10.27 8.84
C THR A 38 15.52 -10.49 8.75
N GLY A 39 14.85 -10.73 9.89
CA GLY A 39 13.39 -10.85 9.98
C GLY A 39 12.66 -9.56 9.57
N VAL A 40 13.17 -8.40 9.98
CA VAL A 40 12.64 -7.08 9.57
C VAL A 40 12.79 -6.88 8.06
N GLY A 41 13.90 -7.31 7.46
CA GLY A 41 14.09 -7.27 6.01
C GLY A 41 13.05 -8.11 5.25
N ILE A 42 12.82 -9.36 5.69
CA ILE A 42 11.80 -10.24 5.09
C ILE A 42 10.39 -9.66 5.26
N ALA A 43 10.10 -9.10 6.44
CA ALA A 43 8.81 -8.48 6.70
C ALA A 43 8.58 -7.26 5.79
N TRP A 44 9.61 -6.44 5.54
CA TRP A 44 9.57 -5.35 4.56
C TRP A 44 9.35 -5.86 3.13
N LEU A 45 10.02 -6.94 2.72
CA LEU A 45 9.79 -7.55 1.40
C LEU A 45 8.36 -8.06 1.26
N ALA A 46 7.84 -8.78 2.25
CA ALA A 46 6.46 -9.25 2.27
C ALA A 46 5.47 -8.07 2.21
N TRP A 47 5.74 -7.01 2.98
CA TRP A 47 4.94 -5.79 2.96
C TRP A 47 4.94 -5.14 1.57
N CYS A 48 6.09 -5.01 0.91
CA CYS A 48 6.19 -4.49 -0.45
C CYS A 48 5.38 -5.31 -1.47
N VAL A 49 5.42 -6.64 -1.38
CA VAL A 49 4.64 -7.52 -2.26
C VAL A 49 3.13 -7.30 -2.05
N ILE A 50 2.67 -7.30 -0.80
CA ILE A 50 1.26 -7.06 -0.46
C ILE A 50 0.83 -5.66 -0.91
N TYR A 51 1.70 -4.66 -0.73
CA TYR A 51 1.48 -3.29 -1.18
C TYR A 51 1.25 -3.23 -2.69
N ALA A 52 2.11 -3.89 -3.48
CA ALA A 52 1.98 -3.95 -4.93
C ALA A 52 0.68 -4.64 -5.37
N VAL A 53 0.29 -5.72 -4.70
CA VAL A 53 -0.97 -6.43 -4.98
C VAL A 53 -2.18 -5.52 -4.69
N VAL A 54 -2.19 -4.83 -3.55
CA VAL A 54 -3.29 -3.91 -3.20
C VAL A 54 -3.34 -2.71 -4.13
N PHE A 55 -2.18 -2.19 -4.56
CA PHE A 55 -2.12 -1.13 -5.57
C PHE A 55 -2.69 -1.59 -6.92
N GLY A 56 -2.32 -2.78 -7.38
CA GLY A 56 -2.89 -3.38 -8.60
C GLY A 56 -4.41 -3.60 -8.49
N PHE A 57 -4.88 -4.04 -7.33
CA PHE A 57 -6.31 -4.17 -7.04
C PHE A 57 -7.04 -2.82 -7.05
N GLY A 58 -6.39 -1.77 -6.53
CA GLY A 58 -6.85 -0.38 -6.61
C GLY A 58 -7.00 0.11 -8.06
N CYS A 59 -5.99 -0.12 -8.90
CA CYS A 59 -6.05 0.19 -10.34
C CYS A 59 -7.18 -0.56 -11.04
N PHE A 60 -7.32 -1.87 -10.80
CA PHE A 60 -8.34 -2.70 -11.42
C PHE A 60 -9.76 -2.26 -11.02
N SER A 61 -9.96 -1.98 -9.73
CA SER A 61 -11.23 -1.48 -9.21
C SER A 61 -11.53 -0.07 -9.71
N TYR A 62 -10.53 0.81 -9.83
CA TYR A 62 -10.66 2.15 -10.40
C TYR A 62 -11.12 2.15 -11.87
N ILE A 63 -10.55 1.27 -12.70
CA ILE A 63 -10.94 1.15 -14.13
C ILE A 63 -12.41 0.73 -14.26
N LYS A 64 -12.91 -0.11 -13.35
CA LYS A 64 -14.30 -0.59 -13.35
C LYS A 64 -15.29 0.34 -12.62
N GLN A 65 -14.82 1.38 -11.95
CA GLN A 65 -15.63 2.29 -11.15
C GLN A 65 -16.06 3.52 -11.98
N SER A 66 -17.34 3.86 -11.91
CA SER A 66 -17.93 5.04 -12.54
C SER A 66 -18.77 5.77 -11.48
N GLY A 67 -18.48 7.04 -11.20
CA GLY A 67 -19.22 7.85 -10.22
C GLY A 67 -18.33 8.69 -9.28
N PRO A 68 -18.91 9.36 -8.26
CA PRO A 68 -18.19 10.27 -7.36
C PRO A 68 -17.09 9.57 -6.55
N LEU A 69 -17.28 8.29 -6.20
CA LEU A 69 -16.28 7.44 -5.53
C LEU A 69 -14.97 7.28 -6.32
N LYS A 70 -15.01 7.49 -7.65
CA LYS A 70 -13.84 7.41 -8.52
C LYS A 70 -12.79 8.45 -8.15
N LYS A 71 -13.20 9.67 -7.79
CA LYS A 71 -12.28 10.74 -7.37
C LYS A 71 -11.56 10.37 -6.07
N THR A 72 -12.30 9.90 -5.07
CA THR A 72 -11.71 9.45 -3.80
C THR A 72 -10.73 8.31 -4.01
N MET A 73 -11.08 7.31 -4.83
CA MET A 73 -10.17 6.21 -5.17
C MET A 73 -8.92 6.69 -5.89
N LEU A 74 -9.04 7.65 -6.83
CA LEU A 74 -7.87 8.22 -7.50
C LEU A 74 -6.94 8.94 -6.52
N VAL A 75 -7.48 9.73 -5.59
CA VAL A 75 -6.67 10.42 -4.58
C VAL A 75 -5.90 9.41 -3.73
N VAL A 76 -6.56 8.35 -3.26
CA VAL A 76 -5.91 7.29 -2.47
C VAL A 76 -4.86 6.55 -3.30
N LEU A 77 -5.16 6.23 -4.56
CA LEU A 77 -4.23 5.56 -5.47
C LEU A 77 -2.98 6.42 -5.71
N VAL A 78 -3.15 7.73 -5.94
CA VAL A 78 -2.03 8.66 -6.13
C VAL A 78 -1.22 8.80 -4.85
N LEU A 79 -1.85 8.91 -3.68
CA LEU A 79 -1.18 8.92 -2.38
C LEU A 79 -0.36 7.64 -2.16
N GLN A 80 -0.93 6.48 -2.53
CA GLN A 80 -0.25 5.20 -2.44
C GLN A 80 0.95 5.17 -3.41
N GLY A 81 0.78 5.62 -4.65
CA GLY A 81 1.88 5.75 -5.61
C GLY A 81 3.01 6.66 -5.12
N LEU A 82 2.68 7.87 -4.65
CA LEU A 82 3.63 8.82 -4.09
C LEU A 82 4.33 8.27 -2.85
N GLY A 83 3.58 7.59 -1.97
CA GLY A 83 4.13 6.89 -0.81
C GLY A 83 5.17 5.85 -1.21
N ALA A 84 4.85 4.98 -2.17
CA ALA A 84 5.78 3.99 -2.68
C ALA A 84 7.04 4.61 -3.28
N VAL A 85 6.91 5.67 -4.10
CA VAL A 85 8.05 6.36 -4.71
C VAL A 85 8.93 7.03 -3.65
N SER A 86 8.32 7.73 -2.68
CA SER A 86 9.05 8.39 -1.59
C SER A 86 9.84 7.39 -0.76
N LEU A 87 9.23 6.24 -0.49
CA LEU A 87 9.81 5.19 0.32
C LEU A 87 10.94 4.47 -0.44
N ALA A 88 10.73 4.17 -1.72
CA ALA A 88 11.78 3.65 -2.61
C ALA A 88 12.96 4.64 -2.72
N ALA A 89 12.69 5.94 -2.85
CA ALA A 89 13.73 6.97 -2.90
C ALA A 89 14.51 7.06 -1.59
N TYR A 90 13.84 6.97 -0.44
CA TYR A 90 14.49 6.93 0.87
C TYR A 90 15.43 5.73 1.01
N TRP A 91 14.97 4.53 0.63
CA TRP A 91 15.81 3.33 0.66
C TRP A 91 16.95 3.42 -0.36
N ALA A 92 16.73 3.95 -1.56
CA ALA A 92 17.78 4.13 -2.56
C ALA A 92 18.87 5.09 -2.07
N TYR A 93 18.47 6.22 -1.46
CA TYR A 93 19.41 7.17 -0.86
C TYR A 93 20.22 6.53 0.27
N ARG A 94 19.54 5.80 1.17
CA ARG A 94 20.20 5.10 2.28
C ARG A 94 21.11 3.96 1.82
N SER A 95 20.82 3.32 0.70
CA SER A 95 21.66 2.27 0.11
C SER A 95 22.93 2.82 -0.53
N ALA A 96 22.88 4.08 -0.98
CA ALA A 96 23.96 4.74 -1.71
C ALA A 96 24.90 5.56 -0.81
N ALA A 97 24.52 5.80 0.45
CA ALA A 97 25.30 6.49 1.48
C ALA A 97 25.97 5.48 2.41
#